data_AF-A0A1I4UW39-F1
#
_entry.id   AF-A0A1I4UW39-F1
#
_cell.length_a   1.000
_cell.length_b   1.000
_cell.length_c   1.000
_cell.angle_alpha   90.00
_cell.angle_beta   90.00
_cell.angle_gamma   90.00
#
_symmetry.space_group_name_H-M   'P 1'
#
loop_
_entity.id
_entity.type
_entity.pdbx_description
1 polymer ?
#
loop_
_entity_poly.entity_id
_entity_poly.type
_entity_poly.pdbx_seq_one_letter_code
_entity_poly.pdbx_strand_id
1 'polypeptide(L)'
;SSVIRYIMCECANSAWKTKSSLAAKYKSLMVRKTHNKAIIAIAHKMIRLIFLLLTRKVAYHDPQIDYQAMSVKKNAPRWIKQLKAIGQWPDKAAAPTSA
;
A
#
# COMPACT_ATOMS: atom_id res chain seq x y z
N SER A 1 14.66 -13.82 23.03
CA SER A 1 15.51 -13.41 21.88
C SER A 1 15.34 -11.91 21.63
N SER A 2 16.37 -11.11 21.93
CA SER A 2 16.39 -9.64 21.76
C SER A 2 16.54 -9.19 20.31
N VAL A 3 17.13 -10.04 19.46
CA VAL A 3 17.44 -9.75 18.06
C VAL A 3 16.19 -9.47 17.22
N ILE A 4 15.16 -10.31 17.34
CA ILE A 4 13.90 -10.14 16.59
C ILE A 4 13.24 -8.81 16.95
N ARG A 5 13.23 -8.45 18.24
CA ARG A 5 12.68 -7.17 18.70
C ARG A 5 13.43 -6.01 18.07
N TYR A 6 14.75 -6.05 18.08
CA TYR A 6 15.60 -5.01 17.50
C TYR A 6 15.34 -4.85 15.99
N ILE A 7 15.39 -5.94 15.22
CA ILE A 7 15.13 -5.93 13.77
C ILE A 7 13.75 -5.36 13.47
N MET A 8 12.72 -5.79 14.21
CA MET A 8 11.36 -5.31 13.99
C MET A 8 11.18 -3.82 14.34
N CYS A 9 11.91 -3.31 15.33
CA CYS A 9 11.96 -1.88 15.61
C CYS A 9 12.63 -1.09 14.48
N GLU A 10 13.73 -1.58 13.90
CA GLU A 10 14.38 -0.97 12.74
C GLU A 10 13.47 -0.96 11.50
N CYS A 11 12.80 -2.08 11.24
CA CYS A 11 11.78 -2.15 10.20
C CYS A 11 10.63 -1.16 10.46
N ALA A 12 10.16 -1.05 11.70
CA ALA A 12 9.11 -0.10 12.07
C ALA A 12 9.55 1.36 11.90
N ASN A 13 10.80 1.69 12.24
CA ASN A 13 11.44 3.00 12.04
C ASN A 13 11.47 3.41 10.56
N SER A 14 11.65 2.45 9.66
CA SER A 14 11.56 2.69 8.21
C SER A 14 10.10 2.76 7.74
N ALA A 15 9.25 1.84 8.21
CA ALA A 15 7.89 1.67 7.73
C ALA A 15 7.01 2.92 7.95
N TRP A 16 7.17 3.64 9.07
CA TRP A 16 6.34 4.82 9.33
C TRP A 16 6.64 6.01 8.42
N LYS A 17 7.82 6.02 7.77
CA LYS A 17 8.25 7.09 6.86
C LYS A 17 7.74 6.89 5.43
N THR A 18 7.07 5.76 5.13
CA THR A 18 6.55 5.45 3.79
C THR A 18 5.06 5.78 3.68
N LYS A 19 4.52 5.74 2.46
CA LYS A 19 3.07 5.86 2.21
C LYS A 19 2.42 4.50 2.47
N SER A 20 1.98 4.26 3.70
CA SER A 20 1.41 2.98 4.13
C SER A 20 0.39 3.14 5.26
N SER A 21 -0.41 2.10 5.50
CA SER A 21 -1.30 2.01 6.68
C SER A 21 -0.52 2.02 8.01
N LEU A 22 0.73 1.58 8.00
CA LEU A 22 1.62 1.62 9.18
C LEU A 22 2.02 3.05 9.52
N ALA A 23 2.28 3.89 8.52
CA ALA A 23 2.54 5.32 8.72
C ALA A 23 1.31 6.05 9.28
N ALA A 24 0.11 5.75 8.79
CA ALA A 24 -1.13 6.28 9.35
C ALA A 24 -1.31 5.85 10.83
N LYS A 25 -1.01 4.57 11.13
CA LYS A 25 -1.04 4.06 12.52
C LYS A 25 -0.03 4.78 13.40
N TYR A 26 1.20 5.02 12.93
CA TYR A 26 2.21 5.78 13.66
C TYR A 26 1.69 7.17 14.05
N LYS A 27 1.20 7.93 13.07
CA LYS A 27 0.66 9.29 13.29
C LYS A 27 -0.47 9.27 14.32
N SER A 28 -1.38 8.30 14.24
CA SER A 28 -2.47 8.15 15.22
C SER A 28 -1.97 7.83 16.65
N LEU A 29 -0.80 7.19 16.78
CA LEU A 29 -0.22 6.84 18.08
C LEU A 29 0.55 8.00 18.68
N MET A 30 1.24 8.80 17.86
CA MET A 30 2.01 9.96 18.29
C MET A 30 1.18 11.02 19.03
N VAL A 31 -0.15 11.03 18.83
CA VAL A 31 -1.08 11.88 19.58
C VAL A 31 -1.03 11.62 21.10
N ARG A 32 -0.70 10.39 21.52
CA ARG A 32 -0.76 9.98 22.95
C ARG A 32 0.43 9.15 23.44
N LYS A 33 1.40 8.85 22.57
CA LYS A 33 2.56 8.02 22.89
C LYS A 33 3.83 8.69 22.42
N THR A 34 4.90 8.47 23.18
CA THR A 34 6.26 8.84 22.75
C THR A 34 6.70 8.02 21.55
N HIS A 35 7.67 8.54 20.79
CA HIS A 35 8.21 7.90 19.59
C HIS A 35 8.56 6.42 19.83
N ASN A 36 9.38 6.12 20.82
CA ASN A 36 9.82 4.75 21.12
C ASN A 36 8.64 3.81 21.42
N LYS A 37 7.62 4.30 22.16
CA LYS A 37 6.39 3.52 22.44
C LYS A 37 5.55 3.31 21.18
N ALA A 38 5.51 4.27 20.26
CA ALA A 38 4.84 4.14 18.97
C ALA A 38 5.56 3.14 18.05
N ILE A 39 6.89 3.16 18.00
CA ILE A 39 7.71 2.21 17.22
C ILE A 39 7.48 0.78 17.68
N ILE A 40 7.52 0.52 19.00
CA ILE A 40 7.25 -0.82 19.54
C ILE A 40 5.84 -1.29 19.17
N ALA A 41 4.85 -0.40 19.23
CA ALA A 41 3.48 -0.73 18.85
C ALA A 41 3.34 -1.07 17.35
N ILE A 42 4.09 -0.39 16.48
CA ILE A 42 4.15 -0.70 15.05
C ILE A 42 4.86 -2.02 14.81
N ALA A 43 6.02 -2.24 15.42
CA ALA A 43 6.76 -3.50 15.34
C ALA A 43 5.88 -4.69 15.73
N HIS A 44 5.14 -4.57 16.84
CA HIS A 44 4.18 -5.58 17.26
C HIS A 44 3.07 -5.80 16.21
N LYS A 45 2.51 -4.73 15.64
CA LYS A 45 1.51 -4.85 14.57
C LYS A 45 2.09 -5.51 13.31
N MET A 46 3.32 -5.21 12.94
CA MET A 46 4.02 -5.82 11.81
C MET A 46 4.20 -7.33 12.01
N ILE A 47 4.65 -7.77 13.17
CA ILE A 47 4.81 -9.21 13.47
C ILE A 47 3.46 -9.95 13.35
N ARG A 48 2.37 -9.39 13.92
CA ARG A 48 1.04 -10.02 13.80
C ARG A 48 0.58 -10.10 12.34
N LEU A 49 0.89 -9.08 11.55
CA LEU A 49 0.57 -9.06 10.13
C LEU A 49 1.38 -10.10 9.35
N ILE A 50 2.69 -10.16 9.57
CA ILE A 50 3.58 -11.16 8.95
C ILE A 50 3.11 -12.57 9.28
N PHE A 51 2.82 -12.85 10.56
CA PHE A 51 2.27 -14.13 10.99
C PHE A 51 1.00 -14.48 10.21
N LEU A 52 0.03 -13.56 10.14
CA LEU A 52 -1.23 -13.78 9.43
C LEU A 52 -1.03 -14.07 7.94
N LEU A 53 -0.16 -13.31 7.27
CA LEU A 53 0.15 -13.50 5.86
C LEU A 53 0.77 -14.86 5.59
N LEU A 54 1.74 -15.27 6.43
CA LEU A 54 2.42 -16.56 6.29
C LEU A 54 1.46 -17.73 6.59
N THR A 55 0.68 -17.65 7.66
CA THR A 55 -0.29 -18.70 8.02
C THR A 55 -1.35 -18.88 6.94
N ARG A 56 -1.84 -17.79 6.35
CA ARG A 56 -2.86 -17.83 5.29
C ARG A 56 -2.29 -18.01 3.89
N LYS A 57 -0.96 -17.95 3.72
CA LYS A 57 -0.25 -17.99 2.43
C LYS A 57 -0.78 -16.94 1.44
N VAL A 58 -1.07 -15.73 1.94
CA VAL A 58 -1.57 -14.62 1.12
C VAL A 58 -0.53 -13.52 0.99
N ALA A 59 -0.53 -12.84 -0.16
CA ALA A 59 0.33 -11.68 -0.38
C ALA A 59 -0.09 -10.50 0.53
N TYR A 60 0.88 -9.67 0.89
CA TYR A 60 0.59 -8.41 1.58
C TYR A 60 -0.16 -7.46 0.66
N HIS A 61 -1.27 -6.91 1.14
CA HIS A 61 -2.01 -5.84 0.47
C HIS A 61 -2.26 -4.72 1.48
N ASP A 62 -1.65 -3.56 1.27
CA ASP A 62 -1.83 -2.41 2.16
C ASP A 62 -3.19 -1.73 1.87
N PRO A 63 -4.09 -1.61 2.87
CA PRO A 63 -5.40 -0.99 2.67
C PRO A 63 -5.36 0.50 2.29
N GLN A 64 -4.22 1.19 2.48
CA GLN A 64 -4.05 2.59 2.10
C GLN A 64 -3.48 2.78 0.69
N ILE A 65 -3.11 1.69 0.01
CA ILE A 65 -2.50 1.75 -1.33
C ILE A 65 -3.49 1.18 -2.33
N ASP A 66 -3.93 2.01 -3.28
CA ASP A 66 -4.66 1.55 -4.44
C ASP A 66 -3.70 1.02 -5.51
N TYR A 67 -3.39 -0.27 -5.42
CA TYR A 67 -2.50 -0.94 -6.37
C TYR A 67 -3.08 -0.99 -7.79
N GLN A 68 -4.41 -0.99 -7.94
CA GLN A 68 -5.06 -1.00 -9.26
C GLN A 68 -4.83 0.35 -9.94
N ALA A 69 -5.12 1.46 -9.25
CA ALA A 69 -4.85 2.79 -9.77
C ALA A 69 -3.37 2.99 -10.11
N MET A 70 -2.45 2.47 -9.28
CA MET A 70 -1.01 2.52 -9.55
C MET A 70 -0.63 1.74 -10.82
N SER A 71 -1.16 0.53 -10.98
CA SER A 71 -0.94 -0.31 -12.17
C SER A 71 -1.50 0.35 -13.44
N VAL A 72 -2.75 0.83 -13.37
CA VAL A 72 -3.42 1.52 -14.48
C VAL A 72 -2.63 2.76 -14.86
N LYS A 73 -2.23 3.61 -13.90
CA LYS A 73 -1.45 4.82 -14.19
C LYS A 73 -0.13 4.50 -14.90
N LYS A 74 0.55 3.42 -14.51
CA LYS A 74 1.81 2.99 -15.12
C LYS A 74 1.61 2.42 -16.54
N ASN A 75 0.56 1.62 -16.73
CA ASN A 75 0.37 0.82 -17.94
C ASN A 75 -0.52 1.49 -18.99
N ALA A 76 -1.42 2.38 -18.59
CA ALA A 76 -2.41 3.00 -19.46
C ALA A 76 -1.81 3.62 -20.73
N PRO A 77 -0.70 4.38 -20.70
CA PRO A 77 -0.12 4.95 -21.92
C PRO A 77 0.26 3.88 -22.96
N ARG A 78 0.73 2.72 -22.51
CA ARG A 78 1.08 1.60 -23.39
C ARG A 78 -0.17 0.99 -24.02
N TRP A 79 -1.19 0.73 -23.23
CA TRP A 79 -2.46 0.19 -23.72
C TRP A 79 -3.16 1.13 -24.69
N ILE A 80 -3.17 2.44 -24.40
CA ILE A 80 -3.73 3.46 -25.30
C ILE A 80 -3.02 3.44 -26.66
N LYS A 81 -1.67 3.35 -26.67
CA LYS A 81 -0.91 3.23 -27.92
C LYS A 81 -1.28 1.98 -28.71
N GLN A 82 -1.43 0.84 -28.03
CA GLN A 82 -1.82 -0.42 -28.68
C GLN A 82 -3.24 -0.36 -29.24
N LEU A 83 -4.18 0.21 -28.48
CA LEU A 83 -5.58 0.40 -28.91
C LEU A 83 -5.67 1.32 -30.14
N LYS A 84 -4.87 2.39 -30.19
CA LYS A 84 -4.78 3.26 -31.37
C LYS A 84 -4.21 2.53 -32.58
N ALA A 85 -3.19 1.69 -32.39
CA ALA A 85 -2.57 0.95 -33.48
C ALA A 85 -3.53 -0.07 -34.14
N ILE A 86 -4.42 -0.68 -33.37
CA ILE A 86 -5.43 -1.63 -33.90
C ILE A 86 -6.73 -0.93 -34.35
N GLY A 87 -6.81 0.40 -34.28
CA GLY A 87 -8.00 1.16 -34.67
C GLY A 87 -9.21 1.01 -33.75
N GLN A 88 -9.05 0.46 -32.54
CA GLN A 88 -10.14 0.28 -31.56
C GLN A 88 -10.15 1.35 -30.46
N TRP A 89 -9.37 2.41 -30.62
CA TRP A 89 -9.44 3.54 -29.71
C TRP A 89 -10.73 4.32 -29.94
N PRO A 90 -11.60 4.49 -28.93
CA PRO A 90 -12.79 5.30 -29.09
C PRO A 90 -12.35 6.76 -29.24
N ASP A 91 -12.37 7.27 -30.47
CA ASP A 91 -12.33 8.70 -30.69
C ASP A 91 -13.56 9.31 -30.01
N LYS A 92 -13.38 10.47 -29.38
CA LYS A 92 -14.35 11.13 -28.52
C LYS A 92 -15.58 11.59 -29.33
N ALA A 93 -16.45 10.66 -29.69
CA ALA A 93 -17.70 10.90 -30.41
C ALA A 93 -18.71 9.77 -30.16
N ALA A 94 -19.10 9.58 -28.89
CA ALA A 94 -20.39 8.98 -28.53
C ALA A 94 -20.59 9.14 -27.02
N ALA A 95 -21.04 10.32 -26.59
CA ALA A 95 -21.82 10.38 -25.37
C ALA A 95 -23.17 9.73 -25.70
N PRO A 96 -23.61 8.64 -25.03
CA PRO A 96 -24.96 8.17 -25.20
C PRO A 96 -25.89 9.20 -24.56
N THR A 97 -26.67 9.88 -25.41
CA THR A 97 -27.89 10.58 -25.01
C THR A 97 -28.82 9.55 -24.35
N SER A 98 -28.88 9.55 -23.02
CA SER A 98 -29.88 8.76 -22.28
C SER A 98 -31.19 9.54 -22.26
N ALA A 99 -32.17 9.01 -22.99
CA ALA A 99 -33.61 9.27 -22.78
C ALA A 99 -34.13 8.47 -21.58
#